data_AF-A0A1C4RRP4-F1
#
_entry.id   AF-A0A1C4RRP4-F1
#
_cell.length_a   1.000
_cell.length_b   1.000
_cell.length_c   1.000
_cell.angle_alpha   90.00
_cell.angle_beta   90.00
_cell.angle_gamma   90.00
#
_symmetry.space_group_name_H-M   'P 1'
#
loop_
_entity.id
_entity.type
_entity.pdbx_description
1 polymer ?
#
loop_
_entity_poly.entity_id
_entity_poly.type
_entity_poly.pdbx_seq_one_letter_code
_entity_poly.pdbx_strand_id
1 'polypeptide(L)'
;MFVMFTVMQRSLRAARIATFAYFALNGFVLGMWVVHIPVIEQRAGISHAVLGSLLLLLGGGAFAGMQLAGPVADRFGARTVVPASGALCAAAVVLPGLAHSGWTLGAALLALGLGNGCLDVSMNTHAVQVERGYRRPVMSAFHAVFSLGAVA
;
A
#
# COMPACT_ATOMS: atom_id res chain seq x y z
N MET A 1 14.08 29.78 19.69
CA MET A 1 14.90 28.96 18.76
C MET A 1 15.01 27.50 19.19
N PHE A 2 15.41 27.20 20.44
CA PHE A 2 15.58 25.83 20.95
C PHE A 2 14.29 24.97 20.94
N VAL A 3 13.17 25.53 21.42
CA VAL A 3 11.85 24.83 21.42
C VAL A 3 11.42 24.42 20.02
N MET A 4 11.54 25.32 19.04
CA MET A 4 11.17 25.08 17.64
C MET A 4 12.04 23.99 16.99
N PHE A 5 13.33 23.95 17.34
CA PHE A 5 14.24 22.88 16.91
C PHE A 5 13.81 21.51 17.47
N THR A 6 13.51 21.40 18.78
CA THR A 6 13.01 20.15 19.37
C THR A 6 11.66 19.70 18.81
N VAL A 7 10.74 20.62 18.52
CA VAL A 7 9.44 20.30 17.91
C VAL A 7 9.63 19.75 16.49
N MET A 8 10.50 20.37 15.69
CA MET A 8 10.82 19.92 14.34
C MET A 8 11.54 18.56 14.31
N GLN A 9 12.41 18.28 15.29
CA GLN A 9 13.05 16.98 15.43
C GLN A 9 12.05 15.88 15.85
N ARG A 10 11.11 16.19 16.75
CA ARG A 10 10.05 15.25 17.17
C ARG A 10 9.08 14.94 16.02
N SER A 11 8.69 15.93 15.23
CA SER A 11 7.79 15.72 14.08
C SER A 11 8.43 14.85 13.01
N LEU A 12 9.73 15.05 12.72
CA LEU A 12 10.44 14.26 11.73
C LEU A 12 10.66 12.80 12.18
N ARG A 13 10.94 12.57 13.46
CA ARG A 13 11.02 11.21 14.03
C ARG A 13 9.68 10.48 13.94
N ALA A 14 8.58 11.17 14.28
CA ALA A 14 7.24 10.61 14.15
C ALA A 14 6.89 10.28 12.69
N ALA A 15 7.23 11.17 11.75
CA ALA A 15 7.04 10.93 10.32
C ALA A 15 7.81 9.68 9.85
N ARG A 16 9.06 9.51 10.27
CA ARG A 16 9.86 8.31 9.94
C ARG A 16 9.25 7.02 10.49
N ILE A 17 8.78 7.02 11.74
CA ILE A 17 8.11 5.86 12.34
C ILE A 17 6.83 5.53 11.56
N ALA A 18 6.03 6.54 11.22
CA ALA A 18 4.82 6.35 10.41
C ALA A 18 5.15 5.76 9.04
N THR A 19 6.18 6.25 8.34
CA THR A 19 6.60 5.68 7.05
C THR A 19 7.00 4.21 7.20
N PHE A 20 7.80 3.85 8.20
CA PHE A 20 8.12 2.44 8.45
C PHE A 20 6.87 1.59 8.69
N ALA A 21 5.92 2.10 9.47
CA ALA A 21 4.67 1.40 9.74
C ALA A 21 3.86 1.17 8.45
N TYR A 22 3.73 2.17 7.57
CA TYR A 22 3.03 1.99 6.29
C TYR A 22 3.74 1.02 5.35
N PHE A 23 5.06 1.04 5.28
CA PHE A 23 5.81 0.06 4.49
C PHE A 23 5.64 -1.36 5.05
N ALA A 24 5.73 -1.53 6.37
CA ALA A 24 5.49 -2.83 7.02
C ALA A 24 4.06 -3.33 6.77
N LEU A 25 3.06 -2.46 6.96
CA LEU A 25 1.64 -2.79 6.74
C LEU A 25 1.37 -3.15 5.28
N ASN A 26 1.91 -2.38 4.33
CA ASN A 26 1.74 -2.67 2.91
C ASN A 26 2.36 -4.02 2.54
N GLY A 27 3.57 -4.29 3.05
CA GLY A 27 4.23 -5.58 2.90
C GLY A 27 3.38 -6.72 3.44
N PHE A 28 2.91 -6.59 4.68
CA PHE A 28 2.05 -7.57 5.34
C PHE A 28 0.75 -7.82 4.58
N VAL A 29 0.08 -6.76 4.11
CA VAL A 29 -1.15 -6.88 3.31
C VAL A 29 -0.91 -7.68 2.03
N LEU A 30 0.19 -7.41 1.31
CA LEU A 30 0.51 -8.16 0.09
C LEU A 30 0.95 -9.59 0.37
N GLY A 31 1.76 -9.82 1.40
CA GLY A 31 2.15 -11.17 1.84
C GLY A 31 0.93 -11.99 2.23
N MET A 32 0.05 -11.43 3.06
CA MET A 32 -1.21 -12.05 3.48
C MET A 32 -2.11 -12.36 2.29
N TRP A 33 -2.24 -11.46 1.31
CA TRP A 33 -2.97 -11.76 0.08
C TRP A 33 -2.37 -12.96 -0.67
N VAL A 34 -1.05 -12.94 -0.91
CA VAL A 34 -0.35 -13.97 -1.70
C VAL A 34 -0.52 -15.37 -1.11
N VAL A 35 -0.37 -15.53 0.22
CA VAL A 35 -0.49 -16.85 0.86
C VAL A 35 -1.91 -17.43 0.81
N HIS A 36 -2.92 -16.59 0.62
CA HIS A 36 -4.33 -17.02 0.52
C HIS A 36 -4.79 -17.33 -0.91
N ILE A 37 -3.98 -17.01 -1.93
CA ILE A 37 -4.33 -17.24 -3.34
C ILE A 37 -4.83 -18.67 -3.60
N PRO A 38 -4.16 -19.75 -3.16
CA PRO A 38 -4.61 -21.12 -3.49
C PRO A 38 -6.02 -21.43 -2.96
N VAL A 39 -6.34 -20.98 -1.74
CA VAL A 39 -7.63 -21.22 -1.10
C VAL A 39 -8.73 -20.37 -1.74
N ILE A 40 -8.40 -19.15 -2.17
CA ILE A 40 -9.33 -18.24 -2.87
C ILE A 40 -9.60 -18.76 -4.29
N GLU A 41 -8.58 -19.25 -4.98
CA GLU A 41 -8.69 -19.86 -6.30
C GLU A 41 -9.65 -21.06 -6.27
N GLN A 42 -9.47 -21.96 -5.29
CA GLN A 42 -10.34 -23.12 -5.08
C GLN A 42 -11.78 -22.69 -4.76
N ARG A 43 -11.98 -21.70 -3.88
CA ARG A 43 -13.31 -21.19 -3.50
C ARG A 43 -14.03 -20.52 -4.67
N ALA A 44 -13.31 -19.79 -5.51
CA ALA A 44 -13.86 -19.13 -6.68
C ALA A 44 -14.09 -20.09 -7.87
N GLY A 45 -13.55 -21.32 -7.79
CA GLY A 45 -13.70 -22.35 -8.82
C GLY A 45 -13.01 -21.97 -10.14
N ILE A 46 -11.90 -21.25 -10.09
CA ILE A 46 -11.17 -20.78 -11.27
C ILE A 46 -9.89 -21.57 -11.49
N SER A 47 -9.36 -21.54 -12.72
CA SER A 47 -8.04 -22.11 -13.04
C SER A 47 -6.92 -21.08 -12.89
N HIS A 48 -5.67 -21.55 -12.82
CA HIS A 48 -4.49 -20.68 -12.74
C HIS A 48 -4.40 -19.71 -13.92
N ALA A 49 -4.84 -20.12 -15.12
CA ALA A 49 -4.88 -19.27 -16.31
C ALA A 49 -5.87 -18.11 -16.15
N VAL A 50 -7.05 -18.40 -15.58
CA VAL A 50 -8.06 -17.38 -15.26
C VAL A 50 -7.54 -16.45 -14.18
N LEU A 51 -6.95 -16.99 -13.10
CA LEU A 51 -6.31 -16.18 -12.06
C LEU A 51 -5.26 -15.23 -12.64
N GLY A 52 -4.39 -15.72 -13.54
CA GLY A 52 -3.40 -14.90 -14.23
C GLY A 52 -4.02 -13.71 -14.96
N SER A 53 -5.16 -13.92 -15.62
CA SER A 53 -5.93 -12.84 -16.27
C SER A 53 -6.56 -11.88 -15.26
N LEU A 54 -7.06 -12.37 -14.13
CA LEU A 54 -7.63 -11.53 -13.07
C LEU A 54 -6.55 -10.69 -12.35
N LEU A 55 -5.31 -11.18 -12.26
CA LEU A 55 -4.18 -10.39 -11.75
C LEU A 55 -3.85 -9.19 -12.65
N LEU A 56 -4.24 -9.20 -13.94
CA LEU A 56 -4.16 -8.00 -14.78
C LEU A 56 -5.13 -6.92 -14.31
N LEU A 57 -6.29 -7.30 -13.74
CA LEU A 57 -7.20 -6.33 -13.12
C LEU A 57 -6.62 -5.73 -11.85
N LEU A 58 -5.91 -6.53 -11.04
CA LEU A 58 -5.12 -6.01 -9.91
C LEU A 58 -4.09 -4.98 -10.39
N GLY A 59 -3.32 -5.31 -11.43
CA GLY A 59 -2.33 -4.39 -12.02
C GLY A 59 -2.97 -3.14 -12.62
N GLY A 60 -4.09 -3.28 -13.33
CA GLY A 60 -4.85 -2.16 -13.91
C GLY A 60 -5.43 -1.23 -12.84
N GLY A 61 -5.97 -1.81 -11.77
CA GLY A 61 -6.41 -1.07 -10.60
C GLY A 61 -5.26 -0.31 -9.94
N ALA A 62 -4.12 -0.97 -9.74
CA ALA A 62 -2.92 -0.34 -9.20
C ALA A 62 -2.45 0.82 -10.06
N PHE A 63 -2.38 0.64 -11.38
CA PHE A 63 -2.05 1.72 -12.30
C PHE A 63 -3.01 2.91 -12.16
N ALA A 64 -4.33 2.67 -12.17
CA ALA A 64 -5.31 3.73 -11.95
C ALA A 64 -5.12 4.44 -10.60
N GLY A 65 -4.89 3.68 -9.52
CA GLY A 65 -4.61 4.23 -8.19
C GLY A 65 -3.36 5.10 -8.16
N MET A 66 -2.28 4.68 -8.83
CA MET A 66 -1.06 5.48 -8.93
C MET A 66 -1.31 6.82 -9.63
N GLN A 67 -2.08 6.82 -10.72
CA GLN A 67 -2.43 8.05 -11.45
C GLN A 67 -3.32 9.00 -10.62
N LEU A 68 -4.18 8.45 -9.77
CA LEU A 68 -5.06 9.25 -8.89
C LEU A 68 -4.32 9.82 -7.69
N ALA A 69 -3.37 9.08 -7.12
CA ALA A 69 -2.73 9.45 -5.86
C ALA A 69 -1.86 10.71 -5.95
N GLY A 70 -1.17 10.94 -7.07
CA GLY A 70 -0.33 12.12 -7.27
C GLY A 70 -1.09 13.44 -7.09
N PRO A 71 -2.10 13.74 -7.94
CA PRO A 71 -2.90 14.96 -7.82
C PRO A 71 -3.61 15.11 -6.48
N VAL A 72 -4.07 14.00 -5.88
CA VAL A 72 -4.73 13.99 -4.57
C VAL A 72 -3.73 14.33 -3.47
N ALA A 73 -2.51 13.79 -3.52
CA ALA A 73 -1.42 14.11 -2.59
C ALA A 73 -0.95 15.56 -2.71
N ASP A 74 -0.89 16.10 -3.93
CA ASP A 74 -0.57 17.52 -4.16
C ASP A 74 -1.63 18.45 -3.57
N ARG A 75 -2.92 18.06 -3.66
CA ARG A 75 -4.04 18.87 -3.16
C ARG A 75 -4.25 18.78 -1.65
N PHE A 76 -4.16 17.58 -1.07
CA PHE A 76 -4.53 17.33 0.34
C PHE A 76 -3.36 17.00 1.26
N GLY A 77 -2.16 16.82 0.70
CA GLY A 77 -0.92 16.53 1.42
C GLY A 77 -0.80 15.08 1.88
N ALA A 78 0.44 14.61 2.00
CA ALA A 78 0.76 13.23 2.41
C ALA A 78 0.18 12.84 3.78
N ARG A 79 0.06 13.80 4.71
CA ARG A 79 -0.49 13.57 6.06
C ARG A 79 -1.95 13.08 6.04
N THR A 80 -2.69 13.42 5.00
CA THR A 80 -4.10 13.03 4.81
C THR A 80 -4.20 11.84 3.86
N VAL A 81 -3.45 11.86 2.77
CA VAL A 81 -3.60 10.87 1.69
C VAL A 81 -3.04 9.50 2.07
N VAL A 82 -1.90 9.43 2.76
CA VAL A 82 -1.30 8.14 3.18
C VAL A 82 -2.25 7.33 4.08
N PRO A 83 -2.83 7.88 5.19
CA PRO A 83 -3.78 7.12 6.00
C PRO A 83 -5.07 6.76 5.25
N ALA A 84 -5.57 7.65 4.39
CA ALA A 84 -6.77 7.37 3.60
C ALA A 84 -6.55 6.22 2.61
N SER A 85 -5.43 6.23 1.88
CA SER A 85 -5.03 5.15 0.99
C SER A 85 -4.74 3.86 1.75
N GLY A 86 -4.14 3.96 2.95
CA GLY A 86 -3.92 2.82 3.84
C GLY A 86 -5.21 2.15 4.28
N ALA A 87 -6.19 2.94 4.72
CA ALA A 87 -7.51 2.44 5.09
C ALA A 87 -8.25 1.83 3.90
N LEU A 88 -8.16 2.45 2.72
CA LEU A 88 -8.73 1.92 1.48
C LEU A 88 -8.11 0.56 1.12
N CYS A 89 -6.78 0.45 1.14
CA CYS A 89 -6.07 -0.80 0.85
C CYS A 89 -6.43 -1.89 1.88
N ALA A 90 -6.44 -1.56 3.18
CA ALA A 90 -6.81 -2.48 4.25
C ALA A 90 -8.26 -2.97 4.16
N ALA A 91 -9.20 -2.11 3.75
CA ALA A 91 -10.57 -2.52 3.50
C ALA A 91 -10.66 -3.41 2.25
N ALA A 92 -9.94 -3.06 1.18
CA ALA A 92 -10.00 -3.76 -0.09
C ALA A 92 -9.39 -5.17 -0.04
N VAL A 93 -8.35 -5.42 0.79
CA VAL A 93 -7.72 -6.75 0.89
C VAL A 93 -8.65 -7.81 1.49
N VAL A 94 -9.72 -7.42 2.17
CA VAL A 94 -10.74 -8.36 2.66
C VAL A 94 -11.57 -8.94 1.50
N LEU A 95 -11.76 -8.17 0.43
CA LEU A 95 -12.69 -8.51 -0.65
C LEU A 95 -12.33 -9.81 -1.40
N PRO A 96 -11.06 -10.10 -1.74
CA PRO A 96 -10.71 -11.37 -2.37
C PRO A 96 -11.05 -12.59 -1.51
N GLY A 97 -10.97 -12.47 -0.17
CA GLY A 97 -11.34 -13.53 0.76
C GLY A 97 -12.84 -13.86 0.80
N LEU A 98 -13.68 -12.96 0.29
CA LEU A 98 -15.14 -13.08 0.20
C LEU A 98 -15.61 -13.47 -1.22
N ALA A 99 -14.69 -13.62 -2.17
CA ALA A 99 -15.04 -13.93 -3.55
C ALA A 99 -15.43 -15.40 -3.74
N HIS A 100 -16.51 -15.64 -4.47
CA HIS A 100 -17.05 -16.99 -4.77
C HIS A 100 -17.14 -17.29 -6.27
N SER A 101 -16.62 -16.39 -7.11
CA SER A 101 -16.59 -16.55 -8.57
C SER A 101 -15.48 -15.69 -9.17
N GLY A 102 -15.04 -16.02 -10.39
CA GLY A 102 -14.05 -15.21 -11.11
C GLY A 102 -14.45 -13.73 -11.27
N TRP A 103 -15.74 -13.44 -11.44
CA TRP A 103 -16.24 -12.06 -11.54
C TRP A 103 -16.11 -11.29 -10.22
N THR A 104 -16.54 -11.89 -9.11
CA THR A 104 -16.43 -11.26 -7.79
C THR A 104 -14.98 -11.09 -7.37
N LEU A 105 -14.12 -12.06 -7.71
CA LEU A 105 -12.68 -11.96 -7.49
C LEU A 105 -12.05 -10.87 -8.36
N GLY A 106 -12.43 -10.76 -9.64
CA GLY A 106 -11.93 -9.71 -10.53
C GLY A 106 -12.25 -8.30 -10.02
N ALA A 107 -13.48 -8.07 -9.55
CA ALA A 107 -13.88 -6.80 -8.95
C ALA A 107 -13.11 -6.52 -7.65
N ALA A 108 -12.93 -7.55 -6.80
CA ALA A 108 -12.14 -7.45 -5.58
C ALA A 108 -10.68 -7.11 -5.85
N LEU A 109 -10.07 -7.74 -6.84
CA LEU A 109 -8.68 -7.50 -7.25
C LEU A 109 -8.50 -6.11 -7.86
N LEU A 110 -9.46 -5.64 -8.67
CA LEU A 110 -9.43 -4.26 -9.18
C LEU A 110 -9.47 -3.24 -8.04
N ALA A 111 -10.33 -3.46 -7.04
CA ALA A 111 -10.45 -2.59 -5.87
C ALA A 111 -9.18 -2.62 -4.98
N LEU A 112 -8.64 -3.83 -4.72
CA LEU A 112 -7.38 -4.01 -4.00
C LEU A 112 -6.23 -3.32 -4.73
N GLY A 113 -6.18 -3.49 -6.06
CA GLY A 113 -5.19 -2.84 -6.91
C GLY A 113 -5.24 -1.34 -6.75
N LEU A 114 -6.43 -0.74 -6.90
CA LEU A 114 -6.63 0.70 -6.75
C LEU A 114 -6.18 1.22 -5.38
N GLY A 115 -6.58 0.55 -4.29
CA GLY A 115 -6.15 0.90 -2.94
C GLY A 115 -4.64 0.79 -2.76
N ASN A 116 -4.04 -0.30 -3.24
CA ASN A 116 -2.60 -0.54 -3.16
C ASN A 116 -1.80 0.47 -3.99
N GLY A 117 -2.22 0.78 -5.22
CA GLY A 117 -1.56 1.79 -6.06
C GLY A 117 -1.62 3.18 -5.45
N CYS A 118 -2.76 3.53 -4.84
CA CYS A 118 -2.88 4.79 -4.10
C CYS A 118 -1.95 4.85 -2.89
N LEU A 119 -1.86 3.75 -2.13
CA LEU A 119 -0.99 3.66 -0.96
C LEU A 119 0.48 3.72 -1.38
N ASP A 120 0.87 2.98 -2.42
CA ASP A 120 2.25 2.91 -2.88
C ASP A 120 2.80 4.28 -3.28
N VAL A 121 2.11 5.02 -4.14
CA VAL A 121 2.54 6.37 -4.52
C VAL A 121 2.60 7.29 -3.31
N SER A 122 1.54 7.33 -2.49
CA SER A 122 1.48 8.25 -1.37
C SER A 122 2.53 7.95 -0.28
N MET A 123 2.77 6.67 0.05
CA MET A 123 3.77 6.27 1.04
C MET A 123 5.20 6.53 0.53
N ASN A 124 5.47 6.32 -0.76
CA ASN A 124 6.76 6.63 -1.35
C ASN A 124 7.02 8.14 -1.42
N THR A 125 6.01 8.95 -1.76
CA THR A 125 6.12 10.41 -1.69
C THR A 125 6.43 10.88 -0.25
N HIS A 126 5.74 10.31 0.75
CA HIS A 126 6.02 10.61 2.15
C HIS A 126 7.43 10.15 2.57
N ALA A 127 7.89 8.99 2.10
CA ALA A 127 9.24 8.50 2.35
C ALA A 127 10.31 9.45 1.80
N VAL A 128 10.13 9.98 0.58
CA VAL A 128 11.02 10.99 -0.01
C VAL A 128 11.05 12.27 0.83
N GLN A 129 9.91 12.71 1.36
CA GLN A 129 9.85 13.89 2.25
C GLN A 129 10.62 13.65 3.55
N VAL A 130 10.46 12.47 4.16
CA VAL A 130 11.20 12.07 5.37
C VAL A 130 12.70 11.99 5.08
N GLU A 131 13.10 11.36 3.98
CA GLU A 131 14.50 11.24 3.56
C GLU A 131 15.16 12.61 3.39
N ARG A 132 14.48 13.54 2.70
CA ARG A 132 14.94 14.94 2.56
C ARG A 132 15.10 15.64 3.91
N GLY A 133 14.15 15.43 4.83
CA GLY A 133 14.24 15.99 6.19
C GLY A 133 15.42 15.43 7.00
N TYR A 134 15.73 14.14 6.85
CA TYR A 134 16.87 13.49 7.50
C TYR A 134 18.23 13.79 6.82
N ARG A 135 18.22 14.27 5.56
CA ARG A 135 19.41 14.55 4.74
C ARG A 135 20.35 13.34 4.61
N ARG A 136 19.79 12.13 4.62
CA ARG A 136 20.50 10.85 4.51
C ARG A 136 19.61 9.85 3.78
N PRO A 137 20.17 8.98 2.92
CA PRO A 137 19.38 7.96 2.23
C PRO A 137 18.81 6.95 3.24
N VAL A 138 17.48 6.88 3.34
CA VAL A 138 16.73 5.98 4.23
C VAL A 138 15.67 5.16 3.49
N MET A 139 15.42 5.44 2.20
CA MET A 139 14.44 4.75 1.37
C MET A 139 14.63 3.23 1.36
N SER A 140 15.87 2.76 1.18
CA SER A 140 16.18 1.32 1.17
C SER A 140 15.80 0.63 2.49
N ALA A 141 15.90 1.33 3.63
CA ALA A 141 15.48 0.78 4.92
C ALA A 141 13.95 0.62 5.00
N PHE A 142 13.18 1.56 4.44
CA PHE A 142 11.72 1.42 4.36
C PHE A 142 11.34 0.18 3.53
N HIS A 143 11.97 -0.03 2.37
CA HIS A 143 11.74 -1.23 1.57
C HIS A 143 12.18 -2.52 2.26
N ALA A 144 13.28 -2.50 3.03
CA ALA A 144 13.67 -3.65 3.85
C ALA A 144 12.58 -4.03 4.85
N VAL A 145 11.94 -3.03 5.49
CA VAL A 145 10.82 -3.25 6.42
C VAL A 145 9.54 -3.70 5.69
N PHE A 146 9.29 -3.22 4.47
CA PHE A 146 8.23 -3.77 3.62
C PHE A 146 8.44 -5.27 3.37
N SER A 147 9.66 -5.69 3.02
CA SER A 147 9.97 -7.11 2.81
C SER A 147 9.80 -7.92 4.10
N LEU A 148 10.19 -7.38 5.25
CA LEU A 148 9.93 -8.02 6.55
C LEU A 148 8.43 -8.16 6.82
N GLY A 149 7.63 -7.14 6.49
CA GLY A 149 6.18 -7.23 6.57
C GLY A 149 5.61 -8.33 5.67
N ALA A 150 6.13 -8.47 4.46
CA ALA A 150 5.66 -9.48 3.50
C ALA A 150 5.94 -10.94 3.93
N VAL A 151 6.90 -11.17 4.83
CA VAL A 151 7.27 -12.51 5.32
C VAL A 151 6.86 -12.76 6.79
N ALA A 152 6.26 -11.78 7.46
CA ALA A 152 5.79 -11.86 8.85
C ALA A 152 4.44 -12.58 8.95
#